data_AF-A0A427KD62-F1
#
_entry.id   AF-A0A427KD62-F1
#
_cell.length_a   1.000
_cell.length_b   1.000
_cell.length_c   1.000
_cell.angle_alpha   90.00
_cell.angle_beta   90.00
_cell.angle_gamma   90.00
#
_symmetry.space_group_name_H-M   'P 1'
#
loop_
_entity.id
_entity.type
_entity.pdbx_description
1 polymer ?
#
loop_
_entity_poly.entity_id
_entity_poly.type
_entity_poly.pdbx_seq_one_letter_code
_entity_poly.pdbx_strand_id
1 'polypeptide(L)'
;MDSGSANLRLQQQVTELEEQVNKIRAKDDLEAAPGSFSADVHQHMLGQRRYEKAATADFLGTQTWKRMRCAQLNATPGGQVAAAQYGLGFAHDETSGKVPFGKLDIGHEMNGYYQRMAPSGKTLNLCHQLYQLRYPQAKQQQRLFINSEFMTDKIVKRFQAQHPGHGPLKQEAVAPGIIAVSCDSVDDWQALDLLADKFGARPSAYQVARNAVGARQQPFINAPRLQNHLAVAALRSPHAQGPVTQLRKIPDSLSTSVLARADADMIDELTRILSYPQLAQRHQQNPLVAQGLQGIRFIAEAMPALATDSTRFGNAHRALMEEIQVVLGTLCPYKANAFKAYASQRIREALPPQQAMQLCPVEPFLLSSGMQALTEALEAALIASRSGLAPLKNGEKCTQFYYEAEEYADSFGKLADPQQQSPAFYTSFCDSFIAHPGQPEHSWSLQDMIEGIGQEMENRKNKAEPLNVVIDTTIEKEGEMKALIGTFSEALVNNELRLFLCKSHQNFGNLGATKVLGGA
;
A
#
# COMPACT_ATOMS: atom_id res chain seq x y z
N MET A 1 6.80 -37.58 -5.57
CA MET A 1 7.57 -37.36 -4.33
C MET A 1 6.61 -36.94 -3.24
N ASP A 2 6.65 -37.63 -2.10
CA ASP A 2 5.60 -37.77 -1.08
C ASP A 2 5.09 -36.46 -0.48
N SER A 3 3.90 -36.02 -0.88
CA SER A 3 3.10 -35.02 -0.15
C SER A 3 2.30 -35.64 1.02
N GLY A 4 2.18 -36.98 1.06
CA GLY A 4 1.46 -37.70 2.11
C GLY A 4 2.22 -37.78 3.44
N SER A 5 3.55 -37.90 3.41
CA SER A 5 4.37 -38.06 4.62
C SER A 5 4.51 -36.76 5.41
N ALA A 6 4.57 -35.60 4.73
CA ALA A 6 4.60 -34.28 5.36
C ALA A 6 3.27 -33.95 6.06
N ASN A 7 2.13 -34.32 5.45
CA ASN A 7 0.79 -34.17 6.02
C ASN A 7 0.59 -34.98 7.31
N LEU A 8 1.05 -36.24 7.30
CA LEU A 8 1.02 -37.12 8.48
C LEU A 8 1.87 -36.58 9.63
N ARG A 9 3.05 -36.02 9.32
CA ARG A 9 3.99 -35.48 10.32
C ARG A 9 3.43 -34.24 11.04
N LEU A 10 2.77 -33.34 10.30
CA LEU A 10 2.13 -32.16 10.86
C LEU A 10 0.91 -32.50 11.73
N GLN A 11 0.07 -33.44 11.28
CA GLN A 11 -1.03 -33.95 12.10
C GLN A 11 -0.53 -34.64 13.36
N GLN A 12 0.55 -35.41 13.28
CA GLN A 12 1.20 -36.01 14.44
C GLN A 12 1.74 -34.95 15.41
N GLN A 13 2.39 -33.89 14.92
CA GLN A 13 2.88 -32.80 15.77
C GLN A 13 1.75 -32.07 16.51
N VAL A 14 0.61 -31.83 15.84
CA VAL A 14 -0.57 -31.22 16.48
C VAL A 14 -1.13 -32.14 17.56
N THR A 15 -1.25 -33.44 17.28
CA THR A 15 -1.72 -34.44 18.25
C THR A 15 -0.75 -34.59 19.43
N GLU A 16 0.56 -34.58 19.20
CA GLU A 16 1.59 -34.61 20.24
C GLU A 16 1.53 -33.37 21.14
N LEU A 17 1.29 -32.18 20.56
CA LEU A 17 1.04 -30.96 21.32
C LEU A 17 -0.25 -31.08 22.17
N GLU A 18 -1.31 -31.67 21.63
CA GLU A 18 -2.55 -31.92 22.39
C GLU A 18 -2.34 -32.89 23.56
N GLU A 19 -1.56 -33.96 23.36
CA GLU A 19 -1.17 -34.87 24.43
C GLU A 19 -0.30 -34.19 25.49
N GLN A 20 0.65 -33.32 25.08
CA GLN A 20 1.49 -32.58 26.02
C GLN A 20 0.68 -31.58 26.84
N VAL A 21 -0.23 -30.83 26.22
CA VAL A 21 -1.16 -29.92 26.94
C VAL A 21 -2.02 -30.69 27.92
N ASN A 22 -2.54 -31.86 27.53
CA ASN A 22 -3.37 -32.69 28.40
C ASN A 22 -2.56 -33.33 29.53
N LYS A 23 -1.29 -33.69 29.31
CA LYS A 23 -0.37 -34.17 30.35
C LYS A 23 0.02 -33.07 31.33
N ILE A 24 0.22 -31.84 30.86
CA ILE A 24 0.46 -30.67 31.74
C ILE A 24 -0.77 -30.40 32.60
N ARG A 25 -1.98 -30.43 32.01
CA ARG A 25 -3.25 -30.34 32.77
C ARG A 25 -3.39 -31.42 33.83
N ALA A 26 -3.14 -32.68 33.48
CA ALA A 26 -3.26 -33.81 34.40
C ALA A 26 -2.21 -33.79 35.53
N LYS A 27 -1.08 -33.10 35.31
CA LYS A 27 -0.02 -32.94 36.31
C LYS A 27 -0.29 -31.75 37.25
N ASP A 28 -0.91 -30.68 36.75
CA ASP A 28 -1.25 -29.47 37.51
C ASP A 28 -2.52 -29.65 38.38
N ASP A 29 -3.38 -30.64 38.10
CA ASP A 29 -4.54 -30.97 38.95
C ASP A 29 -4.14 -31.63 40.30
N LEU A 30 -2.86 -31.95 40.52
CA LEU A 30 -2.38 -32.62 41.73
C LEU A 30 -1.45 -31.79 42.64
N GLU A 31 -0.85 -30.68 42.19
CA GLU A 31 0.06 -29.88 43.04
C GLU A 31 0.01 -28.37 42.76
N ALA A 32 -0.58 -27.62 43.69
CA ALA A 32 -0.40 -26.17 43.96
C ALA A 32 -0.69 -25.15 42.83
N ALA A 33 -1.07 -23.93 43.23
CA ALA A 33 -1.42 -22.83 42.34
C ALA A 33 -0.36 -22.62 41.23
N PRO A 34 -0.77 -22.46 39.96
CA PRO A 34 0.18 -22.37 38.85
C PRO A 34 1.14 -21.19 39.07
N GLY A 35 2.43 -21.50 39.25
CA GLY A 35 3.49 -20.49 39.26
C GLY A 35 3.56 -19.75 37.93
N SER A 36 4.19 -18.58 37.92
CA SER A 36 4.33 -17.72 36.72
C SER A 36 4.88 -18.47 35.51
N PHE A 37 5.78 -19.45 35.72
CA PHE A 37 6.35 -20.28 34.66
C PHE A 37 5.31 -21.18 33.95
N SER A 38 4.41 -21.85 34.68
CA SER A 38 3.36 -22.68 34.05
C SER A 38 2.39 -21.81 33.25
N ALA A 39 2.04 -20.63 33.79
CA ALA A 39 1.24 -19.66 33.07
C ALA A 39 1.94 -19.14 31.79
N ASP A 40 3.24 -18.85 31.85
CA ASP A 40 4.04 -18.38 30.71
C ASP A 40 4.14 -19.44 29.62
N VAL A 41 4.43 -20.70 29.98
CA VAL A 41 4.46 -21.84 29.04
C VAL A 41 3.10 -22.07 28.42
N HIS A 42 2.03 -22.03 29.21
CA HIS A 42 0.67 -22.20 28.70
C HIS A 42 0.29 -21.09 27.71
N GLN A 43 0.60 -19.82 28.00
CA GLN A 43 0.37 -18.72 27.06
C GLN A 43 1.19 -18.88 25.79
N HIS A 44 2.45 -19.30 25.91
CA HIS A 44 3.32 -19.58 24.76
C HIS A 44 2.73 -20.68 23.86
N MET A 45 2.30 -21.80 24.43
CA MET A 45 1.67 -22.90 23.69
C MET A 45 0.34 -22.49 23.05
N LEU A 46 -0.48 -21.70 23.75
CA LEU A 46 -1.73 -21.19 23.19
C LEU A 46 -1.48 -20.25 22.00
N GLY A 47 -0.49 -19.36 22.09
CA GLY A 47 -0.10 -18.46 21.01
C GLY A 47 0.35 -19.25 19.77
N GLN A 48 1.24 -20.22 19.96
CA GLN A 48 1.71 -21.10 18.90
C GLN A 48 0.57 -21.89 18.26
N ARG A 49 -0.31 -22.51 19.06
CA ARG A 49 -1.47 -23.29 18.57
C ARG A 49 -2.40 -22.47 17.70
N ARG A 50 -2.64 -21.20 18.04
CA ARG A 50 -3.52 -20.32 17.25
C ARG A 50 -2.95 -20.07 15.86
N TYR A 51 -1.66 -19.77 15.76
CA TYR A 51 -0.99 -19.59 14.47
C TYR A 51 -0.99 -20.89 13.67
N GLU A 52 -0.62 -22.01 14.30
CA GLU A 52 -0.54 -23.31 13.63
C GLU A 52 -1.89 -23.76 13.08
N LYS A 53 -2.98 -23.59 13.83
CA LYS A 53 -4.33 -23.91 13.33
C LYS A 53 -4.66 -23.15 12.04
N ALA A 54 -4.33 -21.86 11.96
CA ALA A 54 -4.56 -21.05 10.78
C ALA A 54 -3.65 -21.48 9.61
N ALA A 55 -2.35 -21.63 9.86
CA ALA A 55 -1.38 -22.06 8.85
C ALA A 55 -1.66 -23.48 8.30
N THR A 56 -2.15 -24.40 9.14
CA THR A 56 -2.54 -25.75 8.73
C THR A 56 -3.79 -25.74 7.86
N ALA A 57 -4.79 -24.91 8.17
CA ALA A 57 -5.98 -24.77 7.32
C ALA A 57 -5.64 -24.30 5.90
N ASP A 58 -4.68 -23.37 5.80
CA ASP A 58 -4.11 -22.87 4.54
C ASP A 58 -3.35 -23.97 3.79
N PHE A 59 -2.43 -24.66 4.48
CA PHE A 59 -1.62 -25.73 3.89
C PHE A 59 -2.45 -26.89 3.34
N LEU A 60 -3.53 -27.26 4.04
CA LEU A 60 -4.46 -28.30 3.62
C LEU A 60 -5.44 -27.84 2.52
N GLY A 61 -5.41 -26.57 2.12
CA GLY A 61 -6.28 -26.00 1.09
C GLY A 61 -7.77 -25.95 1.47
N THR A 62 -8.10 -26.17 2.75
CA THR A 62 -9.49 -26.26 3.23
C THR A 62 -10.16 -24.90 3.28
N GLN A 63 -9.46 -23.88 3.77
CA GLN A 63 -9.88 -22.48 3.77
C GLN A 63 -8.67 -21.60 4.07
N THR A 64 -8.30 -20.69 3.16
CA THR A 64 -7.18 -19.78 3.42
C THR A 64 -7.53 -18.72 4.48
N TRP A 65 -6.53 -18.26 5.26
CA TRP A 65 -6.68 -17.20 6.26
C TRP A 65 -7.38 -15.97 5.66
N LYS A 66 -6.90 -15.52 4.49
CA LYS A 66 -7.53 -14.43 3.75
C LYS A 66 -9.00 -14.71 3.45
N ARG A 67 -9.36 -15.86 2.88
CA ARG A 67 -10.75 -16.18 2.52
C ARG A 67 -11.65 -16.21 3.75
N MET A 68 -11.18 -16.83 4.84
CA MET A 68 -11.86 -16.81 6.12
C MET A 68 -12.08 -15.36 6.59
N ARG A 69 -11.03 -14.52 6.52
CA ARG A 69 -11.11 -13.16 7.02
C ARG A 69 -12.01 -12.25 6.16
N CYS A 70 -11.92 -12.32 4.84
CA CYS A 70 -12.85 -11.63 3.94
C CYS A 70 -14.30 -12.04 4.20
N ALA A 71 -14.57 -13.33 4.51
CA ALA A 71 -15.92 -13.79 4.84
C ALA A 71 -16.42 -13.19 6.17
N GLN A 72 -15.55 -13.16 7.20
CA GLN A 72 -15.85 -12.53 8.49
C GLN A 72 -16.11 -11.02 8.37
N LEU A 73 -15.33 -10.32 7.54
CA LEU A 73 -15.52 -8.90 7.26
C LEU A 73 -16.82 -8.66 6.48
N ASN A 74 -17.10 -9.45 5.44
CA ASN A 74 -18.36 -9.34 4.67
C ASN A 74 -19.62 -9.64 5.50
N ALA A 75 -19.52 -10.54 6.49
CA ALA A 75 -20.59 -10.83 7.43
C ALA A 75 -20.82 -9.69 8.43
N THR A 76 -19.86 -8.78 8.57
CA THR A 76 -19.98 -7.63 9.47
C THR A 76 -20.63 -6.47 8.73
N PRO A 77 -21.65 -5.84 9.31
CA PRO A 77 -22.34 -4.75 8.63
C PRO A 77 -21.39 -3.58 8.30
N GLY A 78 -21.37 -3.18 7.01
CA GLY A 78 -20.45 -2.17 6.47
C GLY A 78 -19.06 -2.70 6.10
N GLY A 79 -18.79 -3.99 6.33
CA GLY A 79 -17.46 -4.60 6.15
C GLY A 79 -17.13 -5.02 4.73
N GLN A 80 -18.03 -4.82 3.77
CA GLN A 80 -17.79 -5.18 2.36
C GLN A 80 -16.61 -4.43 1.76
N VAL A 81 -16.44 -3.16 2.13
CA VAL A 81 -15.31 -2.33 1.67
C VAL A 81 -14.00 -2.84 2.25
N ALA A 82 -13.96 -3.13 3.56
CA ALA A 82 -12.80 -3.70 4.22
C ALA A 82 -12.45 -5.10 3.67
N ALA A 83 -13.46 -5.93 3.40
CA ALA A 83 -13.27 -7.26 2.82
C ALA A 83 -12.69 -7.21 1.40
N ALA A 84 -13.09 -6.22 0.60
CA ALA A 84 -12.56 -5.99 -0.74
C ALA A 84 -11.10 -5.50 -0.71
N GLN A 85 -10.68 -4.86 0.37
CA GLN A 85 -9.31 -4.37 0.57
C GLN A 85 -8.36 -5.43 1.13
N TYR A 86 -8.89 -6.38 1.90
CA TYR A 86 -8.07 -7.30 2.69
C TYR A 86 -7.11 -8.15 1.83
N GLY A 87 -5.82 -8.06 2.14
CA GLY A 87 -4.73 -8.77 1.48
C GLY A 87 -4.25 -8.12 0.18
N LEU A 88 -4.83 -7.00 -0.27
CA LEU A 88 -4.37 -6.29 -1.46
C LEU A 88 -3.04 -5.55 -1.25
N GLY A 89 -2.65 -5.27 0.00
CA GLY A 89 -1.35 -4.66 0.32
C GLY A 89 -0.15 -5.59 0.07
N PHE A 90 -0.43 -6.86 -0.21
CA PHE A 90 0.54 -7.93 -0.33
C PHE A 90 0.53 -8.52 -1.73
N ALA A 91 1.62 -8.27 -2.46
CA ALA A 91 1.87 -8.94 -3.73
C ALA A 91 1.86 -10.47 -3.52
N HIS A 92 1.25 -11.20 -4.48
CA HIS A 92 1.44 -12.64 -4.56
C HIS A 92 2.93 -12.93 -4.71
N ASP A 93 3.46 -13.73 -3.79
CA ASP A 93 4.84 -14.18 -3.80
C ASP A 93 4.91 -15.31 -4.85
N GLU A 94 5.31 -15.01 -6.09
CA GLU A 94 5.46 -15.99 -7.19
C GLU A 94 6.56 -17.03 -6.92
N THR A 95 7.06 -17.12 -5.68
CA THR A 95 7.94 -18.20 -5.24
C THR A 95 7.17 -19.52 -5.20
N SER A 96 7.07 -20.14 -6.37
CA SER A 96 6.70 -21.52 -6.70
C SER A 96 7.59 -22.58 -6.02
N GLY A 97 8.41 -22.20 -5.05
CA GLY A 97 9.07 -23.12 -4.14
C GLY A 97 8.06 -23.61 -3.10
N LYS A 98 7.83 -24.91 -3.04
CA LYS A 98 7.16 -25.57 -1.91
C LYS A 98 7.95 -25.24 -0.64
N VAL A 99 7.55 -24.18 0.06
CA VAL A 99 8.12 -23.88 1.36
C VAL A 99 7.70 -25.03 2.27
N PRO A 100 8.65 -25.72 2.94
CA PRO A 100 8.35 -26.95 3.68
C PRO A 100 7.44 -26.75 4.90
N PHE A 101 7.08 -25.51 5.24
CA PHE A 101 6.21 -25.15 6.36
C PHE A 101 5.07 -24.24 5.90
N GLY A 102 3.89 -24.41 6.47
CA GLY A 102 2.69 -23.63 6.16
C GLY A 102 2.93 -22.13 6.35
N LYS A 103 3.09 -21.40 5.24
CA LYS A 103 2.97 -19.94 5.22
C LYS A 103 1.48 -19.61 5.41
N LEU A 104 1.16 -18.61 6.24
CA LEU A 104 -0.18 -18.03 6.20
C LEU A 104 -0.36 -17.36 4.84
N ASP A 105 -1.37 -17.75 4.09
CA ASP A 105 -1.71 -17.12 2.82
C ASP A 105 -2.56 -15.87 3.08
N ILE A 106 -1.85 -14.74 3.07
CA ILE A 106 -2.41 -13.38 3.23
C ILE A 106 -2.44 -12.68 1.85
N GLY A 107 -1.74 -13.23 0.87
CA GLY A 107 -1.60 -12.63 -0.46
C GLY A 107 -2.93 -12.64 -1.21
N HIS A 108 -3.16 -11.62 -2.02
CA HIS A 108 -4.29 -11.70 -2.91
C HIS A 108 -4.09 -12.85 -3.94
N GLU A 109 -5.19 -13.47 -4.42
CA GLU A 109 -5.19 -14.36 -5.59
C GLU A 109 -4.73 -13.64 -6.88
N MET A 110 -4.54 -12.32 -6.79
CA MET A 110 -4.05 -11.49 -7.87
C MET A 110 -2.61 -11.08 -7.53
N ASN A 111 -1.73 -11.10 -8.52
CA ASN A 111 -0.31 -10.82 -8.36
C ASN A 111 -0.05 -9.34 -7.97
N GLY A 112 1.19 -8.99 -7.65
CA GLY A 112 1.57 -7.60 -7.35
C GLY A 112 1.22 -6.59 -8.45
N TYR A 113 0.98 -7.07 -9.68
CA TYR A 113 0.51 -6.31 -10.84
C TYR A 113 -1.01 -6.11 -10.87
N TYR A 114 -1.76 -6.59 -9.88
CA TYR A 114 -3.22 -6.54 -9.86
C TYR A 114 -3.85 -5.16 -10.10
N GLN A 115 -3.23 -4.11 -9.55
CA GLN A 115 -3.70 -2.73 -9.74
C GLN A 115 -3.33 -2.17 -11.11
N ARG A 116 -2.41 -2.82 -11.81
CA ARG A 116 -1.90 -2.43 -13.12
C ARG A 116 -2.64 -3.15 -14.25
N MET A 117 -2.75 -4.48 -14.19
CA MET A 117 -3.02 -5.28 -15.40
C MET A 117 -4.38 -5.99 -15.47
N ALA A 118 -5.02 -6.29 -14.33
CA ALA A 118 -6.27 -7.06 -14.38
C ALA A 118 -7.14 -6.84 -13.14
N PRO A 119 -8.21 -6.03 -13.19
CA PRO A 119 -9.20 -6.02 -12.12
C PRO A 119 -9.78 -7.42 -11.94
N SER A 120 -10.19 -7.74 -10.71
CA SER A 120 -10.69 -9.09 -10.42
C SER A 120 -12.01 -9.26 -11.16
N GLY A 121 -12.38 -10.47 -11.54
CA GLY A 121 -13.72 -10.70 -12.11
C GLY A 121 -14.84 -10.15 -11.22
N LYS A 122 -14.65 -10.19 -9.89
CA LYS A 122 -15.57 -9.56 -8.92
C LYS A 122 -15.59 -8.03 -9.03
N THR A 123 -14.44 -7.39 -9.14
CA THR A 123 -14.30 -5.93 -9.30
C THR A 123 -14.93 -5.46 -10.61
N LEU A 124 -14.64 -6.14 -11.72
CA LEU A 124 -15.21 -5.83 -13.02
C LEU A 124 -16.74 -5.99 -13.02
N ASN A 125 -17.25 -7.06 -12.41
CA ASN A 125 -18.69 -7.26 -12.26
C ASN A 125 -19.35 -6.14 -11.44
N LEU A 126 -18.70 -5.67 -10.37
CA LEU A 126 -19.20 -4.52 -9.59
C LEU A 126 -19.20 -3.22 -10.41
N CYS A 127 -18.19 -2.97 -11.25
CA CYS A 127 -18.21 -1.84 -12.19
C CYS A 127 -19.39 -1.93 -13.16
N HIS A 128 -19.65 -3.12 -13.72
CA HIS A 128 -20.82 -3.34 -14.58
C HIS A 128 -22.15 -3.14 -13.84
N GLN A 129 -22.25 -3.61 -12.59
CA GLN A 129 -23.45 -3.38 -11.77
C GLN A 129 -23.68 -1.90 -11.50
N LEU A 130 -22.63 -1.16 -11.13
CA LEU A 130 -22.68 0.29 -10.94
C LEU A 130 -23.12 1.00 -12.23
N TYR A 131 -22.57 0.59 -13.37
CA TYR A 131 -22.94 1.12 -14.67
C TYR A 131 -24.42 0.86 -15.01
N GLN A 132 -24.89 -0.37 -14.84
CA GLN A 132 -26.29 -0.75 -15.08
C GLN A 132 -27.26 -0.01 -14.15
N LEU A 133 -26.86 0.21 -12.89
CA LEU A 133 -27.65 0.98 -11.93
C LEU A 133 -27.81 2.45 -12.36
N ARG A 134 -26.74 3.04 -12.91
CA ARG A 134 -26.72 4.42 -13.42
C ARG A 134 -27.43 4.55 -14.77
N TYR A 135 -27.27 3.56 -15.64
CA TYR A 135 -27.73 3.55 -17.04
C TYR A 135 -28.55 2.28 -17.35
N PRO A 136 -29.77 2.14 -16.80
CA PRO A 136 -30.55 0.89 -16.90
C PRO A 136 -31.00 0.54 -18.32
N GLN A 137 -31.06 1.53 -19.22
CA GLN A 137 -31.43 1.34 -20.62
C GLN A 137 -30.23 1.15 -21.55
N ALA A 138 -29.01 1.22 -21.02
CA ALA A 138 -27.82 1.06 -21.85
C ALA A 138 -27.72 -0.39 -22.35
N LYS A 139 -27.48 -0.55 -23.65
CA LYS A 139 -27.23 -1.87 -24.24
C LYS A 139 -25.97 -2.48 -23.63
N GLN A 140 -25.94 -3.81 -23.53
CA GLN A 140 -24.69 -4.53 -23.25
C GLN A 140 -23.73 -4.26 -24.41
N GLN A 141 -22.68 -3.51 -24.12
CA GLN A 141 -21.58 -3.18 -25.02
C GLN A 141 -20.31 -3.39 -24.21
N GLN A 142 -19.22 -3.70 -24.92
CA GLN A 142 -17.91 -3.76 -24.30
C GLN A 142 -17.54 -2.35 -23.82
N ARG A 143 -17.07 -2.28 -22.58
CA ARG A 143 -16.70 -1.03 -21.92
C ARG A 143 -15.43 -1.24 -21.15
N LEU A 144 -14.56 -0.25 -21.19
CA LEU A 144 -13.41 -0.15 -20.32
C LEU A 144 -13.73 0.80 -19.18
N PHE A 145 -13.42 0.41 -17.95
CA PHE A 145 -13.59 1.28 -16.78
C PHE A 145 -12.26 1.91 -16.39
N ILE A 146 -12.28 3.23 -16.14
CA ILE A 146 -11.11 4.08 -15.86
C ILE A 146 -11.33 4.85 -14.55
N ASN A 147 -10.26 5.07 -13.78
CA ASN A 147 -10.29 5.58 -12.40
C ASN A 147 -10.44 7.11 -12.22
N SER A 148 -10.46 7.89 -13.30
CA SER A 148 -10.64 9.35 -13.24
C SER A 148 -10.96 9.94 -14.60
N GLU A 149 -11.61 11.10 -14.60
CA GLU A 149 -11.86 11.89 -15.82
C GLU A 149 -10.56 12.29 -16.51
N PHE A 150 -9.56 12.73 -15.74
CA PHE A 150 -8.24 13.07 -16.28
C PHE A 150 -7.58 11.90 -17.03
N MET A 151 -7.55 10.71 -16.42
CA MET A 151 -6.98 9.54 -17.08
C MET A 151 -7.80 9.10 -18.29
N THR A 152 -9.12 9.23 -18.24
CA THR A 152 -9.97 8.98 -19.40
C THR A 152 -9.61 9.90 -20.55
N ASP A 153 -9.50 11.21 -20.32
CA ASP A 153 -9.12 12.17 -21.34
C ASP A 153 -7.76 11.85 -21.96
N LYS A 154 -6.78 11.48 -21.12
CA LYS A 154 -5.43 11.12 -21.57
C LYS A 154 -5.44 9.88 -22.45
N ILE A 155 -6.10 8.81 -21.99
CA ILE A 155 -6.23 7.55 -22.73
C ILE A 155 -6.96 7.76 -24.05
N VAL A 156 -8.08 8.49 -24.04
CA VAL A 156 -8.88 8.73 -25.24
C VAL A 156 -8.12 9.57 -26.26
N LYS A 157 -7.43 10.64 -25.84
CA LYS A 157 -6.58 11.45 -26.74
C LYS A 157 -5.46 10.61 -27.35
N ARG A 158 -4.81 9.76 -26.55
CA ARG A 158 -3.72 8.91 -27.04
C ARG A 158 -4.22 7.86 -28.02
N PHE A 159 -5.35 7.23 -27.71
CA PHE A 159 -6.02 6.28 -28.58
C PHE A 159 -6.38 6.91 -29.93
N GLN A 160 -7.01 8.09 -29.92
CA GLN A 160 -7.39 8.82 -31.13
C GLN A 160 -6.17 9.24 -31.98
N ALA A 161 -5.07 9.65 -31.33
CA ALA A 161 -3.83 9.97 -32.05
C ALA A 161 -3.21 8.75 -32.73
N GLN A 162 -3.38 7.56 -32.15
CA GLN A 162 -2.92 6.29 -32.75
C GLN A 162 -3.89 5.74 -33.80
N HIS A 163 -5.16 6.17 -33.78
CA HIS A 163 -6.22 5.71 -34.67
C HIS A 163 -6.99 6.90 -35.30
N PRO A 164 -6.35 7.69 -36.19
CA PRO A 164 -6.88 8.97 -36.69
C PRO A 164 -8.17 8.88 -37.52
N GLY A 165 -8.66 7.67 -37.82
CA GLY A 165 -9.96 7.44 -38.49
C GLY A 165 -11.07 6.94 -37.57
N HIS A 166 -10.78 6.69 -36.28
CA HIS A 166 -11.77 6.21 -35.33
C HIS A 166 -12.66 7.38 -34.85
N GLY A 167 -13.97 7.13 -34.72
CA GLY A 167 -14.92 8.12 -34.19
C GLY A 167 -14.64 8.51 -32.73
N PRO A 168 -15.30 9.54 -32.21
CA PRO A 168 -15.17 9.91 -30.80
C PRO A 168 -15.68 8.77 -29.90
N LEU A 169 -14.86 8.33 -28.95
CA LEU A 169 -15.25 7.33 -27.96
C LEU A 169 -16.22 7.96 -26.95
N LYS A 170 -17.32 7.26 -26.67
CA LYS A 170 -18.30 7.71 -25.67
C LYS A 170 -17.75 7.51 -24.27
N GLN A 171 -17.77 8.56 -23.46
CA GLN A 171 -17.35 8.55 -22.06
C GLN A 171 -18.55 8.79 -21.15
N GLU A 172 -18.74 7.94 -20.13
CA GLU A 172 -19.90 7.98 -19.25
C GLU A 172 -19.46 7.90 -17.79
N ALA A 173 -19.76 8.93 -17.01
CA ALA A 173 -19.49 8.93 -15.58
C ALA A 173 -20.38 7.90 -14.87
N VAL A 174 -19.76 6.90 -14.24
CA VAL A 174 -20.45 5.79 -13.57
C VAL A 174 -20.67 6.12 -12.10
N ALA A 175 -19.58 6.48 -11.43
CA ALA A 175 -19.49 6.83 -10.02
C ALA A 175 -18.32 7.78 -9.79
N PRO A 176 -18.21 8.44 -8.62
CA PRO A 176 -17.03 9.22 -8.26
C PRO A 176 -15.72 8.46 -8.52
N GLY A 177 -14.92 8.97 -9.46
CA GLY A 177 -13.69 8.40 -9.99
C GLY A 177 -13.83 7.02 -10.66
N ILE A 178 -14.97 6.76 -11.31
CA ILE A 178 -15.16 5.62 -12.21
C ILE A 178 -15.86 6.14 -13.47
N ILE A 179 -15.14 6.12 -14.58
CA ILE A 179 -15.64 6.47 -15.92
C ILE A 179 -15.70 5.20 -16.77
N ALA A 180 -16.77 5.03 -17.55
CA ALA A 180 -16.87 3.99 -18.57
C ALA A 180 -16.58 4.59 -19.94
N VAL A 181 -15.69 3.95 -20.70
CA VAL A 181 -15.43 4.24 -22.10
C VAL A 181 -16.03 3.13 -22.94
N SER A 182 -16.92 3.48 -23.87
CA SER A 182 -17.52 2.52 -24.79
C SER A 182 -16.50 2.08 -25.83
N CYS A 183 -16.45 0.76 -26.08
CA CYS A 183 -15.65 0.16 -27.13
C CYS A 183 -16.58 -0.35 -28.23
N ASP A 184 -16.36 0.06 -29.47
CA ASP A 184 -17.19 -0.34 -30.61
C ASP A 184 -16.77 -1.72 -31.15
N SER A 185 -15.52 -2.11 -30.92
CA SER A 185 -14.95 -3.42 -31.25
C SER A 185 -14.09 -4.01 -30.13
N VAL A 186 -13.72 -5.29 -30.28
CA VAL A 186 -12.76 -5.97 -29.40
C VAL A 186 -11.36 -5.36 -29.53
N ASP A 187 -11.00 -4.92 -30.73
CA ASP A 187 -9.70 -4.30 -31.00
C ASP A 187 -9.57 -2.95 -30.28
N ASP A 188 -10.64 -2.14 -30.28
CA ASP A 188 -10.69 -0.89 -29.51
C ASP A 188 -10.54 -1.17 -28.02
N TRP A 189 -11.22 -2.20 -27.54
CA TRP A 189 -11.11 -2.60 -26.15
C TRP A 189 -9.67 -2.96 -25.83
N GLN A 190 -9.01 -3.82 -26.61
CA GLN A 190 -7.62 -4.23 -26.38
C GLN A 190 -6.63 -3.05 -26.42
N ALA A 191 -6.78 -2.14 -27.39
CA ALA A 191 -5.93 -0.97 -27.50
C ALA A 191 -6.11 -0.01 -26.31
N LEU A 192 -7.35 0.22 -25.88
CA LEU A 192 -7.63 1.02 -24.68
C LEU A 192 -7.16 0.32 -23.41
N ASP A 193 -7.26 -1.01 -23.34
CA ASP A 193 -6.81 -1.84 -22.22
C ASP A 193 -5.29 -1.70 -22.01
N LEU A 194 -4.52 -1.79 -23.10
CA LEU A 194 -3.08 -1.55 -23.10
C LEU A 194 -2.72 -0.14 -22.62
N LEU A 195 -3.49 0.87 -23.02
CA LEU A 195 -3.28 2.25 -22.57
C LEU A 195 -3.67 2.43 -21.10
N ALA A 196 -4.73 1.76 -20.62
CA ALA A 196 -5.13 1.81 -19.22
C ALA A 196 -4.13 1.10 -18.31
N ASP A 197 -3.57 -0.02 -18.76
CA ASP A 197 -2.50 -0.73 -18.08
C ASP A 197 -1.24 0.12 -18.00
N LYS A 198 -0.90 0.75 -19.13
CA LYS A 198 0.17 1.74 -19.19
C LYS A 198 -0.10 2.83 -18.16
N PHE A 199 -1.15 3.63 -18.29
CA PHE A 199 -1.32 4.77 -17.38
C PHE A 199 -1.73 4.42 -15.93
N GLY A 200 -1.81 3.13 -15.56
CA GLY A 200 -2.23 2.70 -14.23
C GLY A 200 -3.64 3.20 -13.91
N ALA A 201 -4.51 3.21 -14.91
CA ALA A 201 -5.78 3.91 -14.93
C ALA A 201 -6.96 3.03 -14.49
N ARG A 202 -6.69 1.82 -13.98
CA ARG A 202 -7.72 0.88 -13.53
C ARG A 202 -8.40 1.36 -12.25
N PRO A 203 -9.74 1.26 -12.13
CA PRO A 203 -10.45 1.54 -10.88
C PRO A 203 -9.97 0.63 -9.75
N SER A 204 -9.72 1.20 -8.57
CA SER A 204 -9.34 0.40 -7.40
C SER A 204 -10.51 -0.43 -6.88
N ALA A 205 -10.23 -1.65 -6.41
CA ALA A 205 -11.25 -2.52 -5.81
C ALA A 205 -11.96 -1.85 -4.63
N TYR A 206 -11.23 -1.03 -3.87
CA TYR A 206 -11.79 -0.21 -2.79
C TYR A 206 -12.84 0.78 -3.31
N GLN A 207 -12.49 1.60 -4.31
CA GLN A 207 -13.37 2.63 -4.83
C GLN A 207 -14.62 2.01 -5.45
N VAL A 208 -14.47 0.90 -6.18
CA VAL A 208 -15.58 0.15 -6.75
C VAL A 208 -16.49 -0.40 -5.64
N ALA A 209 -15.93 -1.07 -4.63
CA ALA A 209 -16.70 -1.62 -3.51
C ALA A 209 -17.42 -0.52 -2.70
N ARG A 210 -16.73 0.59 -2.41
CA ARG A 210 -17.30 1.75 -1.71
C ARG A 210 -18.49 2.34 -2.47
N ASN A 211 -18.37 2.48 -3.78
CA ASN A 211 -19.47 2.97 -4.62
C ASN A 211 -20.62 1.97 -4.71
N ALA A 212 -20.32 0.66 -4.77
CA ALA A 212 -21.34 -0.39 -4.85
C ALA A 212 -22.19 -0.51 -3.58
N VAL A 213 -21.59 -0.30 -2.40
CA VAL A 213 -22.33 -0.21 -1.13
C VAL A 213 -23.14 1.09 -1.04
N GLY A 214 -22.69 2.14 -1.74
CA GLY A 214 -23.33 3.45 -1.80
C GLY A 214 -23.05 4.32 -0.57
N ALA A 215 -23.03 5.65 -0.76
CA ALA A 215 -22.81 6.61 0.32
C ALA A 215 -23.86 6.53 1.47
N ARG A 216 -24.99 5.87 1.21
CA ARG A 216 -26.13 5.73 2.14
C ARG A 216 -26.05 4.49 3.04
N GLN A 217 -25.15 3.52 2.79
CA GLN A 217 -24.94 2.35 3.66
C GLN A 217 -23.60 2.36 4.42
N GLN A 218 -23.19 3.53 4.90
CA GLN A 218 -22.49 3.59 6.18
C GLN A 218 -23.47 4.01 7.28
N PRO A 219 -24.51 3.21 7.64
CA PRO A 219 -25.02 3.44 8.98
C PRO A 219 -23.84 3.11 9.89
N PHE A 220 -23.52 4.01 10.81
CA PHE A 220 -22.86 3.61 12.03
C PHE A 220 -23.78 2.57 12.66
N ILE A 221 -23.57 1.29 12.33
CA ILE A 221 -24.38 0.21 12.86
C ILE A 221 -23.88 0.03 14.27
N ASN A 222 -24.48 0.80 15.16
CA ASN A 222 -24.22 0.73 16.58
C ASN A 222 -24.75 -0.60 17.07
N ALA A 223 -23.84 -1.49 17.47
CA ALA A 223 -24.19 -2.70 18.20
C ALA A 223 -24.14 -2.37 19.71
N PRO A 224 -25.28 -2.23 20.41
CA PRO A 224 -25.31 -1.65 21.76
C PRO A 224 -24.51 -2.41 22.81
N ARG A 225 -24.25 -3.70 22.56
CA ARG A 225 -23.47 -4.58 23.42
C ARG A 225 -21.95 -4.42 23.25
N LEU A 226 -21.50 -3.75 22.20
CA LEU A 226 -20.08 -3.54 21.94
C LEU A 226 -19.56 -2.34 22.72
N GLN A 227 -18.35 -2.50 23.24
CA GLN A 227 -17.65 -1.47 23.99
C GLN A 227 -16.18 -1.46 23.55
N ASN A 228 -15.89 -0.76 22.45
CA ASN A 228 -14.56 -0.78 21.84
C ASN A 228 -13.46 -0.22 22.75
N HIS A 229 -13.80 0.64 23.72
CA HIS A 229 -12.85 1.12 24.72
C HIS A 229 -12.25 -0.03 25.58
N LEU A 230 -13.02 -1.11 25.83
CA LEU A 230 -12.52 -2.29 26.54
C LEU A 230 -11.49 -3.06 25.70
N ALA A 231 -11.73 -3.17 24.39
CA ALA A 231 -10.78 -3.80 23.47
C ALA A 231 -9.48 -2.98 23.35
N VAL A 232 -9.60 -1.65 23.30
CA VAL A 232 -8.45 -0.72 23.33
C VAL A 232 -7.67 -0.87 24.64
N ALA A 233 -8.36 -0.92 25.79
CA ALA A 233 -7.71 -1.11 27.09
C ALA A 233 -7.00 -2.47 27.19
N ALA A 234 -7.56 -3.54 26.61
CA ALA A 234 -6.94 -4.85 26.59
C ALA A 234 -5.63 -4.87 25.79
N LEU A 235 -5.56 -4.15 24.67
CA LEU A 235 -4.33 -3.99 23.88
C LEU A 235 -3.26 -3.19 24.62
N ARG A 236 -3.66 -2.11 25.32
CA ARG A 236 -2.79 -1.22 26.11
C ARG A 236 -2.48 -1.74 27.51
N SER A 237 -2.84 -2.98 27.81
CA SER A 237 -2.71 -3.54 29.15
C SER A 237 -1.25 -3.45 29.61
N PRO A 238 -0.94 -2.71 30.70
CA PRO A 238 0.42 -2.60 31.22
C PRO A 238 0.89 -3.88 31.92
N HIS A 239 0.02 -4.91 31.99
CA HIS A 239 0.37 -6.19 32.55
C HIS A 239 1.55 -6.82 31.79
N ALA A 240 2.37 -7.58 32.52
CA ALA A 240 3.52 -8.28 31.96
C ALA A 240 3.15 -9.20 30.78
N GLN A 241 1.89 -9.65 30.74
CA GLN A 241 1.29 -10.51 29.71
C GLN A 241 0.49 -9.75 28.64
N GLY A 242 0.53 -8.42 28.63
CA GLY A 242 -0.13 -7.61 27.61
C GLY A 242 0.55 -7.77 26.24
N PRO A 243 -0.19 -7.71 25.11
CA PRO A 243 0.37 -7.97 23.78
C PRO A 243 1.54 -7.03 23.42
N VAL A 244 1.37 -5.72 23.64
CA VAL A 244 2.41 -4.70 23.40
C VAL A 244 3.64 -4.94 24.28
N THR A 245 3.42 -5.22 25.57
CA THR A 245 4.49 -5.51 26.53
C THR A 245 5.29 -6.75 26.13
N GLN A 246 4.62 -7.81 25.68
CA GLN A 246 5.26 -9.06 25.25
C GLN A 246 6.06 -8.88 23.96
N LEU A 247 5.53 -8.12 22.98
CA LEU A 247 6.27 -7.78 21.76
C LEU A 247 7.55 -7.00 22.08
N ARG A 248 7.49 -6.01 22.98
CA ARG A 248 8.67 -5.23 23.41
C ARG A 248 9.70 -6.04 24.21
N LYS A 249 9.29 -7.16 24.81
CA LYS A 249 10.16 -8.06 25.57
C LYS A 249 10.91 -9.07 24.71
N ILE A 250 10.64 -9.14 23.41
CA ILE A 250 11.39 -10.01 22.50
C ILE A 250 12.88 -9.58 22.53
N PRO A 251 13.81 -10.50 22.86
CA PRO A 251 15.23 -10.16 23.04
C PRO A 251 15.88 -9.59 21.79
N ASP A 252 16.76 -8.59 21.97
CA ASP A 252 17.51 -7.91 20.90
C ASP A 252 18.46 -8.85 20.15
N SER A 253 18.79 -9.99 20.74
CA SER A 253 19.57 -11.05 20.09
C SER A 253 18.80 -11.77 18.96
N LEU A 254 17.47 -11.64 18.91
CA LEU A 254 16.65 -12.19 17.83
C LEU A 254 16.50 -11.17 16.71
N SER A 255 16.63 -11.63 15.46
CA SER A 255 16.47 -10.79 14.26
C SER A 255 15.07 -10.20 14.10
N THR A 256 14.07 -10.77 14.76
CA THR A 256 12.67 -10.32 14.78
C THR A 256 12.40 -9.16 15.73
N SER A 257 13.33 -8.84 16.63
CA SER A 257 13.13 -7.84 17.70
C SER A 257 12.81 -6.43 17.19
N VAL A 258 13.47 -5.99 16.13
CA VAL A 258 13.21 -4.68 15.50
C VAL A 258 11.78 -4.61 14.97
N LEU A 259 11.35 -5.66 14.26
CA LEU A 259 10.00 -5.74 13.72
C LEU A 259 8.95 -5.83 14.82
N ALA A 260 9.21 -6.60 15.88
CA ALA A 260 8.33 -6.69 17.04
C ALA A 260 8.11 -5.36 17.75
N ARG A 261 9.17 -4.54 17.87
CA ARG A 261 9.08 -3.19 18.44
C ARG A 261 8.26 -2.28 17.53
N ALA A 262 8.47 -2.34 16.22
CA ALA A 262 7.65 -1.61 15.26
C ALA A 262 6.17 -1.99 15.37
N ASP A 263 5.86 -3.29 15.51
CA ASP A 263 4.50 -3.79 15.73
C ASP A 263 3.87 -3.27 17.02
N ALA A 264 4.63 -3.28 18.11
CA ALA A 264 4.21 -2.72 19.39
C ALA A 264 3.89 -1.22 19.27
N ASP A 265 4.75 -0.46 18.59
CA ASP A 265 4.60 0.99 18.40
C ASP A 265 3.40 1.31 17.49
N MET A 266 3.15 0.51 16.44
CA MET A 266 1.95 0.63 15.61
C MET A 266 0.66 0.41 16.40
N ILE A 267 0.64 -0.61 17.28
CA ILE A 267 -0.52 -0.88 18.15
C ILE A 267 -0.74 0.26 19.15
N ASP A 268 0.33 0.74 19.80
CA ASP A 268 0.25 1.87 20.74
C ASP A 268 -0.28 3.13 20.05
N GLU A 269 0.22 3.45 18.86
CA GLU A 269 -0.23 4.62 18.11
C GLU A 269 -1.70 4.49 17.64
N LEU A 270 -2.10 3.30 17.16
CA LEU A 270 -3.50 3.04 16.82
C LEU A 270 -4.43 3.22 18.02
N THR A 271 -4.04 2.67 19.18
CA THR A 271 -4.84 2.78 20.39
C THR A 271 -4.90 4.22 20.92
N ARG A 272 -3.84 5.02 20.71
CA ARG A 272 -3.83 6.46 20.96
C ARG A 272 -4.82 7.19 20.07
N ILE A 273 -4.84 6.89 18.76
CA ILE A 273 -5.82 7.45 17.80
C ILE A 273 -7.26 7.11 18.23
N LEU A 274 -7.51 5.87 18.61
CA LEU A 274 -8.83 5.42 19.08
C LEU A 274 -9.27 6.06 20.40
N SER A 275 -8.34 6.60 21.17
CA SER A 275 -8.62 7.26 22.45
C SER A 275 -8.99 8.74 22.30
N TYR A 276 -8.90 9.33 21.10
CA TYR A 276 -9.36 10.69 20.87
C TYR A 276 -10.87 10.80 21.12
N PRO A 277 -11.36 11.73 21.96
CA PRO A 277 -12.75 11.73 22.45
C PRO A 277 -13.81 11.63 21.35
N GLN A 278 -13.64 12.37 20.26
CA GLN A 278 -14.58 12.38 19.14
C GLN A 278 -14.61 11.03 18.40
N LEU A 279 -13.46 10.39 18.20
CA LEU A 279 -13.37 9.09 17.54
C LEU A 279 -13.85 7.97 18.47
N ALA A 280 -13.44 8.01 19.74
CA ALA A 280 -13.84 7.06 20.77
C ALA A 280 -15.37 7.02 20.92
N GLN A 281 -16.03 8.18 20.96
CA GLN A 281 -17.48 8.29 21.03
C GLN A 281 -18.15 7.78 19.75
N ARG A 282 -17.68 8.24 18.58
CA ARG A 282 -18.25 7.87 17.28
C ARG A 282 -18.16 6.37 16.98
N HIS A 283 -17.09 5.73 17.43
CA HIS A 283 -16.81 4.33 17.15
C HIS A 283 -16.95 3.43 18.37
N GLN A 284 -17.57 3.89 19.46
CA GLN A 284 -17.73 3.12 20.70
C GLN A 284 -18.38 1.75 20.48
N GLN A 285 -19.38 1.70 19.60
CA GLN A 285 -20.22 0.54 19.33
C GLN A 285 -20.07 0.01 17.89
N ASN A 286 -18.99 0.39 17.21
CA ASN A 286 -18.76 0.02 15.82
C ASN A 286 -18.24 -1.43 15.71
N PRO A 287 -18.97 -2.35 15.05
CA PRO A 287 -18.62 -3.76 14.98
C PRO A 287 -17.36 -4.04 14.15
N LEU A 288 -17.07 -3.25 13.12
CA LEU A 288 -15.85 -3.40 12.33
C LEU A 288 -14.60 -3.02 13.14
N VAL A 289 -14.69 -1.93 13.92
CA VAL A 289 -13.60 -1.55 14.84
C VAL A 289 -13.39 -2.65 15.90
N ALA A 290 -14.48 -3.20 16.47
CA ALA A 290 -14.38 -4.30 17.42
C ALA A 290 -13.68 -5.53 16.80
N GLN A 291 -14.10 -5.90 15.59
CA GLN A 291 -13.61 -7.06 14.89
C GLN A 291 -12.14 -6.91 14.46
N GLY A 292 -11.71 -5.71 14.05
CA GLY A 292 -10.32 -5.40 13.73
C GLY A 292 -9.43 -5.39 14.98
N LEU A 293 -9.87 -4.75 16.08
CA LEU A 293 -9.14 -4.75 17.35
C LEU A 293 -8.96 -6.17 17.92
N GLN A 294 -9.98 -7.01 17.77
CA GLN A 294 -9.90 -8.41 18.14
C GLN A 294 -8.87 -9.17 17.28
N GLY A 295 -8.85 -8.92 15.96
CA GLY A 295 -7.84 -9.46 15.05
C GLY A 295 -6.42 -9.08 15.44
N ILE A 296 -6.18 -7.77 15.64
CA ILE A 296 -4.91 -7.21 16.12
C ILE A 296 -4.47 -7.92 17.41
N ARG A 297 -5.36 -8.02 18.40
CA ARG A 297 -5.07 -8.66 19.68
C ARG A 297 -4.65 -10.11 19.49
N PHE A 298 -5.41 -10.89 18.73
CA PHE A 298 -5.11 -12.31 18.54
C PHE A 298 -3.77 -12.55 17.85
N ILE A 299 -3.44 -11.72 16.85
CA ILE A 299 -2.16 -11.82 16.14
C ILE A 299 -1.02 -11.40 17.07
N ALA A 300 -1.13 -10.25 17.72
CA ALA A 300 -0.10 -9.74 18.63
C ALA A 300 0.15 -10.67 19.84
N GLU A 301 -0.88 -11.36 20.35
CA GLU A 301 -0.73 -12.39 21.38
C GLU A 301 0.02 -13.64 20.89
N ALA A 302 -0.02 -13.95 19.58
CA ALA A 302 0.66 -15.11 19.01
C ALA A 302 2.13 -14.84 18.63
N MET A 303 2.45 -13.60 18.22
CA MET A 303 3.77 -13.22 17.71
C MET A 303 4.97 -13.52 18.63
N PRO A 304 4.90 -13.32 19.97
CA PRO A 304 5.99 -13.70 20.87
C PRO A 304 6.38 -15.18 20.78
N ALA A 305 5.41 -16.07 20.56
CA ALA A 305 5.68 -17.50 20.38
C ALA A 305 6.36 -17.82 19.04
N LEU A 306 6.35 -16.88 18.09
CA LEU A 306 6.95 -17.03 16.77
C LEU A 306 8.32 -16.34 16.65
N ALA A 307 8.81 -15.69 17.70
CA ALA A 307 9.98 -14.80 17.64
C ALA A 307 11.27 -15.46 17.12
N THR A 308 11.40 -16.78 17.27
CA THR A 308 12.56 -17.56 16.79
C THR A 308 12.43 -18.01 15.33
N ASP A 309 11.28 -17.84 14.68
CA ASP A 309 11.03 -18.15 13.28
C ASP A 309 10.68 -16.86 12.52
N SER A 310 11.69 -16.25 11.90
CA SER A 310 11.55 -14.98 11.19
C SER A 310 10.53 -15.03 10.05
N THR A 311 10.33 -16.19 9.42
CA THR A 311 9.37 -16.35 8.32
C THR A 311 7.94 -16.33 8.86
N ARG A 312 7.67 -17.10 9.93
CA ARG A 312 6.34 -17.10 10.58
C ARG A 312 6.03 -15.76 11.23
N PHE A 313 7.03 -15.16 11.87
CA PHE A 313 6.91 -13.84 12.47
C PHE A 313 6.58 -12.78 11.41
N GLY A 314 7.28 -12.81 10.27
CA GLY A 314 7.00 -11.92 9.13
C GLY A 314 5.58 -12.10 8.57
N ASN A 315 5.06 -13.34 8.51
CA ASN A 315 3.67 -13.57 8.12
C ASN A 315 2.68 -13.00 9.15
N ALA A 316 2.93 -13.20 10.44
CA ALA A 316 2.09 -12.63 11.49
C ALA A 316 2.09 -11.09 11.47
N HIS A 317 3.26 -10.48 11.26
CA HIS A 317 3.40 -9.04 11.03
C HIS A 317 2.55 -8.55 9.85
N ARG A 318 2.59 -9.25 8.71
CA ARG A 318 1.74 -8.92 7.55
C ARG A 318 0.25 -8.99 7.89
N ALA A 319 -0.19 -10.02 8.60
CA ALA A 319 -1.58 -10.14 9.02
C ALA A 319 -1.97 -9.01 10.00
N LEU A 320 -1.06 -8.64 10.92
CA LEU A 320 -1.26 -7.53 11.86
C LEU A 320 -1.47 -6.21 11.11
N MET A 321 -0.66 -5.93 10.09
CA MET A 321 -0.80 -4.74 9.26
C MET A 321 -2.18 -4.67 8.59
N GLU A 322 -2.70 -5.76 8.04
CA GLU A 322 -4.03 -5.78 7.41
C GLU A 322 -5.16 -5.53 8.43
N GLU A 323 -5.07 -6.08 9.65
CA GLU A 323 -6.05 -5.79 10.70
C GLU A 323 -5.98 -4.33 11.17
N ILE A 324 -4.78 -3.73 11.23
CA ILE A 324 -4.62 -2.29 11.49
C ILE A 324 -5.28 -1.48 10.37
N GLN A 325 -5.12 -1.88 9.10
CA GLN A 325 -5.77 -1.20 7.97
C GLN A 325 -7.29 -1.33 8.00
N VAL A 326 -7.85 -2.46 8.44
CA VAL A 326 -9.30 -2.60 8.68
C VAL A 326 -9.79 -1.55 9.68
N VAL A 327 -9.08 -1.36 10.79
CA VAL A 327 -9.44 -0.37 11.81
C VAL A 327 -9.28 1.05 11.27
N LEU A 328 -8.13 1.41 10.70
CA LEU A 328 -7.87 2.75 10.17
C LEU A 328 -8.83 3.13 9.03
N GLY A 329 -9.10 2.19 8.12
CA GLY A 329 -10.06 2.34 7.03
C GLY A 329 -11.50 2.53 7.52
N THR A 330 -11.85 1.94 8.67
CA THR A 330 -13.16 2.14 9.31
C THR A 330 -13.25 3.47 10.06
N LEU A 331 -12.18 3.86 10.77
CA LEU A 331 -12.14 5.10 11.53
C LEU A 331 -12.11 6.34 10.64
N CYS A 332 -11.50 6.22 9.47
CA CYS A 332 -11.20 7.34 8.57
C CYS A 332 -10.61 8.55 9.32
N PRO A 333 -9.51 8.39 10.07
CA PRO A 333 -9.00 9.44 10.96
C PRO A 333 -8.43 10.64 10.19
N TYR A 334 -8.06 10.44 8.92
CA TYR A 334 -7.44 11.46 8.08
C TYR A 334 -8.41 11.95 7.00
N LYS A 335 -8.32 13.25 6.68
CA LYS A 335 -8.99 13.89 5.53
C LYS A 335 -7.94 14.29 4.48
N ALA A 336 -8.37 14.53 3.23
CA ALA A 336 -7.47 14.98 2.16
C ALA A 336 -6.62 16.21 2.57
N ASN A 337 -7.22 17.18 3.27
CA ASN A 337 -6.48 18.35 3.76
C ASN A 337 -5.43 18.01 4.84
N ALA A 338 -5.67 16.97 5.64
CA ALA A 338 -4.67 16.49 6.61
C ALA A 338 -3.47 15.86 5.90
N PHE A 339 -3.71 15.14 4.80
CA PHE A 339 -2.63 14.67 3.92
C PHE A 339 -1.83 15.85 3.34
N LYS A 340 -2.53 16.85 2.79
CA LYS A 340 -1.86 18.02 2.22
C LYS A 340 -1.00 18.75 3.26
N ALA A 341 -1.57 19.02 4.44
CA ALA A 341 -0.85 19.65 5.53
C ALA A 341 0.37 18.84 5.98
N TYR A 342 0.21 17.51 6.14
CA TYR A 342 1.30 16.63 6.51
C TYR A 342 2.41 16.58 5.45
N ALA A 343 2.06 16.40 4.17
CA ALA A 343 3.03 16.36 3.09
C ALA A 343 3.82 17.68 3.01
N SER A 344 3.13 18.82 3.04
CA SER A 344 3.78 20.14 3.06
C SER A 344 4.65 20.32 4.30
N GLN A 345 4.20 19.87 5.48
CA GLN A 345 4.97 19.96 6.72
C GLN A 345 6.25 19.13 6.66
N ARG A 346 6.20 17.88 6.18
CA ARG A 346 7.38 17.01 6.07
C ARG A 346 8.45 17.59 5.16
N ILE A 347 8.06 18.25 4.07
CA ILE A 347 8.98 18.96 3.17
C ILE A 347 9.58 20.19 3.87
N ARG A 348 8.79 20.95 4.64
CA ARG A 348 9.31 22.09 5.40
C ARG A 348 10.24 21.67 6.54
N GLU A 349 9.97 20.56 7.22
CA GLU A 349 10.85 19.97 8.26
C GLU A 349 12.19 19.49 7.71
N ALA A 350 12.26 19.20 6.41
CA ALA A 350 13.50 18.85 5.72
C ALA A 350 14.40 20.06 5.45
N LEU A 351 13.87 21.29 5.51
CA LEU A 351 14.59 22.53 5.30
C LEU A 351 15.04 23.18 6.63
N PRO A 352 16.13 23.96 6.63
CA PRO A 352 16.42 24.83 7.77
C PRO A 352 15.32 25.89 7.94
N PRO A 353 15.03 26.35 9.18
CA PRO A 353 13.84 27.16 9.47
C PRO A 353 13.71 28.44 8.65
N GLN A 354 14.81 29.12 8.36
CA GLN A 354 14.82 30.38 7.61
C GLN A 354 14.38 30.14 6.15
N GLN A 355 14.93 29.12 5.50
CA GLN A 355 14.55 28.72 4.14
C GLN A 355 13.13 28.14 4.11
N ALA A 356 12.74 27.37 5.13
CA ALA A 356 11.39 26.81 5.24
C ALA A 356 10.30 27.89 5.25
N MET A 357 10.57 29.08 5.80
CA MET A 357 9.65 30.23 5.78
C MET A 357 9.57 30.93 4.43
N GLN A 358 10.65 30.90 3.65
CA GLN A 358 10.75 31.55 2.34
C GLN A 358 10.27 30.63 1.21
N LEU A 359 10.21 29.32 1.44
CA LEU A 359 9.76 28.35 0.46
C LEU A 359 8.31 28.64 0.04
N CYS A 360 8.12 28.75 -1.27
CA CYS A 360 6.81 28.76 -1.92
C CYS A 360 5.90 27.66 -1.35
N PRO A 361 4.58 27.87 -1.30
CA PRO A 361 3.64 26.85 -0.83
C PRO A 361 3.85 25.52 -1.56
N VAL A 362 4.27 24.48 -0.83
CA VAL A 362 4.32 23.12 -1.34
C VAL A 362 2.90 22.70 -1.70
N GLU A 363 2.69 22.30 -2.96
CA GLU A 363 1.39 21.85 -3.47
C GLU A 363 1.35 20.31 -3.58
N PRO A 364 0.76 19.62 -2.59
CA PRO A 364 0.62 18.17 -2.62
C PRO A 364 -0.66 17.74 -3.34
N PHE A 365 -0.51 16.72 -4.18
CA PHE A 365 -1.58 16.03 -4.88
C PHE A 365 -1.67 14.58 -4.41
N LEU A 366 -2.89 14.10 -4.21
CA LEU A 366 -3.16 12.70 -3.91
C LEU A 366 -3.67 12.04 -5.18
N LEU A 367 -2.94 11.04 -5.66
CA LEU A 367 -3.19 10.39 -6.94
C LEU A 367 -3.49 8.91 -6.74
N SER A 368 -4.09 8.28 -7.75
CA SER A 368 -4.64 6.93 -7.60
C SER A 368 -3.57 5.83 -7.52
N SER A 369 -2.39 6.08 -8.06
CA SER A 369 -1.28 5.14 -8.08
C SER A 369 0.07 5.86 -8.20
N GLY A 370 1.15 5.15 -7.88
CA GLY A 370 2.51 5.67 -8.13
C GLY A 370 2.77 5.93 -9.61
N MET A 371 2.15 5.15 -10.51
CA MET A 371 2.27 5.36 -11.96
C MET A 371 1.52 6.58 -12.44
N GLN A 372 0.33 6.86 -11.89
CA GLN A 372 -0.32 8.14 -12.11
C GLN A 372 0.57 9.28 -11.59
N ALA A 373 1.13 9.17 -10.39
CA ALA A 373 2.02 10.20 -9.85
C ALA A 373 3.22 10.49 -10.77
N LEU A 374 3.91 9.46 -11.25
CA LEU A 374 4.99 9.61 -12.21
C LEU A 374 4.50 10.21 -13.53
N THR A 375 3.43 9.68 -14.10
CA THR A 375 2.85 10.13 -15.36
C THR A 375 2.46 11.62 -15.33
N GLU A 376 1.86 12.08 -14.24
CA GLU A 376 1.45 13.47 -14.02
C GLU A 376 2.66 14.37 -13.80
N ALA A 377 3.63 13.91 -13.00
CA ALA A 377 4.86 14.66 -12.75
C ALA A 377 5.69 14.87 -14.02
N LEU A 378 5.80 13.83 -14.85
CA LEU A 378 6.48 13.89 -16.14
C LEU A 378 5.77 14.89 -17.08
N GLU A 379 4.45 14.84 -17.18
CA GLU A 379 3.68 15.77 -18.00
C GLU A 379 3.77 17.21 -17.49
N ALA A 380 3.66 17.42 -16.19
CA ALA A 380 3.83 18.74 -15.57
C ALA A 380 5.23 19.31 -15.83
N ALA A 381 6.27 18.48 -15.74
CA ALA A 381 7.64 18.88 -16.05
C ALA A 381 7.78 19.28 -17.54
N LEU A 382 7.22 18.50 -18.47
CA LEU A 382 7.24 18.80 -19.91
C LEU A 382 6.48 20.10 -20.24
N ILE A 383 5.33 20.33 -19.61
CA ILE A 383 4.55 21.57 -19.79
C ILE A 383 5.33 22.77 -19.24
N ALA A 384 5.95 22.62 -18.06
CA ALA A 384 6.74 23.67 -17.43
C ALA A 384 8.01 24.01 -18.24
N SER A 385 8.66 23.01 -18.83
CA SER A 385 9.92 23.15 -19.55
C SER A 385 9.75 23.50 -21.03
N ARG A 386 8.57 23.24 -21.61
CA ARG A 386 8.29 23.36 -23.06
C ARG A 386 9.29 22.58 -23.93
N SER A 387 9.95 21.57 -23.36
CA SER A 387 11.04 20.80 -23.95
C SER A 387 10.79 19.31 -23.80
N GLY A 388 11.68 18.48 -24.33
CA GLY A 388 11.74 17.08 -23.94
C GLY A 388 12.27 16.88 -22.51
N LEU A 389 12.23 15.63 -22.06
CA LEU A 389 12.74 15.17 -20.76
C LEU A 389 14.00 14.32 -20.99
N ALA A 390 15.01 14.46 -20.13
CA ALA A 390 16.22 13.65 -20.17
C ALA A 390 16.45 12.90 -18.84
N PRO A 391 17.10 11.72 -18.84
CA PRO A 391 17.57 11.12 -17.61
C PRO A 391 18.70 11.97 -17.01
N LEU A 392 18.70 12.13 -15.68
CA LEU A 392 19.77 12.81 -14.96
C LEU A 392 21.08 12.01 -15.05
N LYS A 393 22.21 12.72 -15.23
CA LYS A 393 23.55 12.13 -15.36
C LYS A 393 24.52 12.73 -14.35
N ASN A 394 25.53 11.95 -13.98
CA ASN A 394 26.72 12.40 -13.25
C ASN A 394 27.95 11.78 -13.91
N GLY A 395 28.66 12.54 -14.74
CA GLY A 395 29.72 12.01 -15.59
C GLY A 395 29.22 10.91 -16.53
N GLU A 396 29.80 9.71 -16.45
CA GLU A 396 29.37 8.54 -17.23
C GLU A 396 28.17 7.80 -16.62
N LYS A 397 27.83 8.09 -15.36
CA LYS A 397 26.68 7.48 -14.69
C LYS A 397 25.39 8.15 -15.14
N CYS A 398 24.35 7.35 -15.30
CA CYS A 398 23.01 7.81 -15.67
C CYS A 398 22.01 7.17 -14.72
N THR A 399 21.04 7.95 -14.25
CA THR A 399 19.89 7.37 -13.55
C THR A 399 19.17 6.43 -14.50
N GLN A 400 18.77 5.27 -13.98
CA GLN A 400 17.87 4.37 -14.71
C GLN A 400 16.44 4.79 -14.45
N PHE A 401 15.60 4.65 -15.47
CA PHE A 401 14.16 4.72 -15.30
C PHE A 401 13.71 3.51 -14.49
N TYR A 402 12.90 3.72 -13.45
CA TYR A 402 12.17 2.63 -12.81
C TYR A 402 11.40 1.87 -13.89
N TYR A 403 11.65 0.55 -14.06
CA TYR A 403 11.16 -0.49 -15.01
C TYR A 403 10.12 -0.12 -16.09
N GLU A 404 9.19 0.78 -15.80
CA GLU A 404 8.10 1.22 -16.65
C GLU A 404 8.34 2.63 -17.23
N ALA A 405 8.94 3.57 -16.48
CA ALA A 405 9.00 5.01 -16.79
C ALA A 405 9.69 5.36 -18.12
N GLU A 406 10.62 4.51 -18.62
CA GLU A 406 11.26 4.68 -19.94
C GLU A 406 10.23 4.56 -21.07
N GLU A 407 9.38 3.52 -21.04
CA GLU A 407 8.30 3.34 -22.02
C GLU A 407 7.27 4.48 -21.97
N TYR A 408 7.12 5.17 -20.83
CA TYR A 408 6.25 6.36 -20.71
C TYR A 408 6.92 7.58 -21.30
N ALA A 409 8.17 7.85 -20.92
CA ALA A 409 8.97 8.95 -21.47
C ALA A 409 8.96 8.88 -23.00
N ASP A 410 9.15 7.69 -23.58
CA ASP A 410 9.06 7.44 -25.02
C ASP A 410 7.66 7.70 -25.59
N SER A 411 6.60 7.37 -24.83
CA SER A 411 5.22 7.57 -25.27
C SER A 411 4.74 9.03 -25.27
N PHE A 412 5.44 9.93 -24.56
CA PHE A 412 5.21 11.38 -24.61
C PHE A 412 5.83 12.05 -25.84
N GLY A 413 6.52 11.28 -26.69
CA GLY A 413 6.78 11.68 -28.08
C GLY A 413 7.78 12.83 -28.28
N LYS A 414 8.51 13.25 -27.25
CA LYS A 414 9.62 14.19 -27.36
C LYS A 414 10.70 13.85 -26.33
N LEU A 415 11.53 12.85 -26.62
CA LEU A 415 12.88 12.86 -26.09
C LEU A 415 13.49 14.21 -26.48
N ALA A 416 14.20 14.86 -25.55
CA ALA A 416 14.83 16.14 -25.85
C ALA A 416 15.68 15.97 -27.12
N ASP A 417 15.58 16.94 -28.04
CA ASP A 417 16.53 17.02 -29.15
C ASP A 417 17.93 16.96 -28.53
N PRO A 418 18.79 15.99 -28.89
CA PRO A 418 20.13 15.88 -28.34
C PRO A 418 20.95 17.18 -28.48
N GLN A 419 20.55 18.07 -29.41
CA GLN A 419 21.16 19.36 -29.64
C GLN A 419 20.59 20.49 -28.75
N GLN A 420 19.46 20.31 -28.08
CA GLN A 420 18.88 21.28 -27.15
C GLN A 420 19.04 20.81 -25.70
N GLN A 421 19.70 21.63 -24.87
CA GLN A 421 19.78 21.40 -23.43
C GLN A 421 18.38 21.31 -22.82
N SER A 422 18.04 20.17 -22.20
CA SER A 422 16.75 19.96 -21.56
C SER A 422 16.62 20.78 -20.26
N PRO A 423 15.55 21.57 -20.07
CA PRO A 423 15.16 22.10 -18.75
C PRO A 423 14.53 21.09 -17.80
N ALA A 424 14.27 19.85 -18.24
CA ALA A 424 13.56 18.85 -17.46
C ALA A 424 14.35 17.52 -17.40
N PHE A 425 14.52 17.01 -16.19
CA PHE A 425 15.21 15.76 -15.91
C PHE A 425 14.37 14.81 -15.08
N TYR A 426 14.61 13.52 -15.24
CA TYR A 426 14.07 12.46 -14.38
C TYR A 426 15.18 11.79 -13.59
N THR A 427 14.90 11.35 -12.36
CA THR A 427 15.76 10.48 -11.55
C THR A 427 14.96 9.70 -10.50
N SER A 428 15.60 8.75 -9.81
CA SER A 428 15.00 7.91 -8.76
C SER A 428 15.99 7.66 -7.61
N PHE A 429 15.48 7.39 -6.39
CA PHE A 429 16.32 6.92 -5.28
C PHE A 429 16.73 5.44 -5.44
N CYS A 430 17.92 5.13 -4.91
CA CYS A 430 18.79 3.96 -5.21
C CYS A 430 18.22 2.57 -4.93
N ASP A 431 17.17 2.48 -4.12
CA ASP A 431 16.60 1.19 -3.72
C ASP A 431 15.32 0.86 -4.52
N SER A 432 14.91 1.71 -5.46
CA SER A 432 13.80 1.42 -6.40
C SER A 432 14.21 0.50 -7.57
N PHE A 433 15.36 -0.17 -7.51
CA PHE A 433 15.99 -0.86 -8.66
C PHE A 433 15.57 -2.34 -8.83
N ILE A 434 15.60 -2.81 -10.07
CA ILE A 434 15.82 -4.23 -10.41
C ILE A 434 17.06 -4.25 -11.31
N ALA A 435 18.06 -5.09 -11.02
CA ALA A 435 19.28 -5.17 -11.80
C ALA A 435 19.00 -5.55 -13.27
N HIS A 436 19.41 -4.69 -14.21
CA HIS A 436 19.45 -5.05 -15.63
C HIS A 436 20.70 -5.87 -15.96
N PRO A 437 20.62 -6.87 -16.87
CA PRO A 437 21.79 -7.58 -17.37
C PRO A 437 22.70 -6.59 -18.12
N GLY A 438 23.86 -6.25 -17.54
CA GLY A 438 24.86 -5.39 -18.18
C GLY A 438 25.16 -4.07 -17.48
N GLN A 439 24.47 -3.74 -16.37
CA GLN A 439 24.90 -2.66 -15.47
C GLN A 439 25.20 -3.20 -14.07
N PRO A 440 26.20 -2.66 -13.35
CA PRO A 440 26.42 -3.00 -11.96
C PRO A 440 25.19 -2.59 -11.13
N GLU A 441 24.75 -3.49 -10.26
CA GLU A 441 23.74 -3.21 -9.24
C GLU A 441 24.18 -1.97 -8.43
N HIS A 442 23.28 -1.01 -8.21
CA HIS A 442 23.52 0.20 -7.38
C HIS A 442 24.57 1.22 -7.87
N SER A 443 24.70 1.44 -9.18
CA SER A 443 25.62 2.47 -9.71
C SER A 443 25.19 3.93 -9.45
N TRP A 444 23.91 4.16 -9.14
CA TRP A 444 23.31 5.47 -8.91
C TRP A 444 23.05 5.68 -7.42
N SER A 445 23.73 6.65 -6.80
CA SER A 445 23.60 7.01 -5.38
C SER A 445 22.85 8.34 -5.18
N LEU A 446 22.41 8.64 -3.94
CA LEU A 446 21.93 9.99 -3.59
C LEU A 446 22.98 11.07 -3.92
N GLN A 447 24.27 10.76 -3.71
CA GLN A 447 25.35 11.69 -4.04
C GLN A 447 25.43 11.94 -5.54
N ASP A 448 25.28 10.90 -6.37
CA ASP A 448 25.25 11.06 -7.84
C ASP A 448 24.06 11.92 -8.29
N MET A 449 22.91 11.78 -7.64
CA MET A 449 21.74 12.63 -7.88
C MET A 449 22.03 14.10 -7.53
N ILE A 450 22.63 14.35 -6.35
CA ILE A 450 22.99 15.71 -5.91
C ILE A 450 24.01 16.32 -6.88
N GLU A 451 25.07 15.60 -7.22
CA GLU A 451 26.10 16.09 -8.15
C GLU A 451 25.52 16.36 -9.55
N GLY A 452 24.67 15.46 -10.05
CA GLY A 452 24.01 15.65 -11.34
C GLY A 452 23.09 16.87 -11.39
N ILE A 453 22.25 17.08 -10.36
CA ILE A 453 21.40 18.29 -10.27
C ILE A 453 22.28 19.53 -10.19
N GLY A 454 23.34 19.51 -9.38
CA GLY A 454 24.27 20.63 -9.26
C GLY A 454 24.96 20.99 -10.58
N GLN A 455 25.39 19.98 -11.35
CA GLN A 455 26.00 20.17 -12.66
C GLN A 455 25.03 20.80 -13.66
N GLU A 456 23.78 20.32 -13.71
CA GLU A 456 22.76 20.89 -14.61
C GLU A 456 22.34 22.30 -14.19
N MET A 457 22.32 22.61 -12.90
CA MET A 457 22.10 23.96 -12.40
C MET A 457 23.21 24.92 -12.85
N GLU A 458 24.49 24.53 -12.71
CA GLU A 458 25.61 25.38 -13.14
C GLU A 458 25.63 25.55 -14.67
N ASN A 459 25.32 24.48 -15.43
CA ASN A 459 25.18 24.55 -16.89
C ASN A 459 24.09 25.54 -17.35
N ARG A 460 23.09 25.77 -16.49
CA ARG A 460 21.95 26.67 -16.74
C ARG A 460 22.03 27.98 -15.96
N LYS A 461 23.19 28.31 -15.38
CA LYS A 461 23.41 29.57 -14.69
C LYS A 461 23.05 30.74 -15.61
N ASN A 462 22.22 31.65 -15.12
CA ASN A 462 21.64 32.79 -15.85
C ASN A 462 20.49 32.47 -16.83
N LYS A 463 19.92 31.26 -16.82
CA LYS A 463 18.65 31.00 -17.51
C LYS A 463 17.49 31.48 -16.62
N ALA A 464 16.48 32.11 -17.25
CA ALA A 464 15.31 32.60 -16.54
C ALA A 464 14.36 31.49 -16.08
N GLU A 465 14.44 30.32 -16.71
CA GLU A 465 13.59 29.16 -16.41
C GLU A 465 14.25 28.24 -15.38
N PRO A 466 13.51 27.80 -14.35
CA PRO A 466 14.03 26.85 -13.37
C PRO A 466 14.38 25.51 -13.99
N LEU A 467 15.35 24.83 -13.39
CA LEU A 467 15.60 23.42 -13.62
C LEU A 467 14.43 22.61 -13.03
N ASN A 468 13.82 21.74 -13.82
CA ASN A 468 12.74 20.87 -13.39
C ASN A 468 13.27 19.45 -13.23
N VAL A 469 13.07 18.83 -12.06
CA VAL A 469 13.52 17.47 -11.80
C VAL A 469 12.37 16.64 -11.24
N VAL A 470 12.00 15.58 -11.95
CA VAL A 470 11.04 14.57 -11.51
C VAL A 470 11.82 13.50 -10.74
N ILE A 471 11.40 13.22 -9.50
CA ILE A 471 12.09 12.27 -8.62
C ILE A 471 11.10 11.19 -8.18
N ASP A 472 11.37 9.95 -8.55
CA ASP A 472 10.70 8.80 -7.95
C ASP A 472 11.30 8.49 -6.57
N THR A 473 10.48 8.69 -5.53
CA THR A 473 10.87 8.52 -4.12
C THR A 473 10.07 7.38 -3.49
N THR A 474 9.63 6.39 -4.28
CA THR A 474 8.81 5.27 -3.81
C THR A 474 9.49 4.48 -2.70
N ILE A 475 10.81 4.29 -2.81
CA ILE A 475 11.65 3.70 -1.76
C ILE A 475 12.72 4.74 -1.38
N GLU A 476 12.60 5.29 -0.17
CA GLU A 476 13.57 6.23 0.40
C GLU A 476 14.17 5.62 1.68
N LYS A 477 15.48 5.80 1.89
CA LYS A 477 16.10 5.56 3.19
C LYS A 477 15.86 6.77 4.08
N GLU A 478 15.88 6.52 5.38
CA GLU A 478 15.75 7.59 6.37
C GLU A 478 16.83 8.66 6.14
N GLY A 479 16.42 9.92 6.02
CA GLY A 479 17.31 11.07 5.87
C GLY A 479 17.67 11.45 4.44
N GLU A 480 17.44 10.61 3.42
CA GLU A 480 17.83 10.93 2.02
C GLU A 480 17.12 12.18 1.49
N MET A 481 15.79 12.24 1.69
CA MET A 481 14.98 13.41 1.31
C MET A 481 15.45 14.68 2.01
N LYS A 482 15.84 14.58 3.30
CA LYS A 482 16.34 15.70 4.08
C LYS A 482 17.68 16.20 3.55
N ALA A 483 18.58 15.28 3.20
CA ALA A 483 19.87 15.63 2.61
C ALA A 483 19.69 16.30 1.23
N LEU A 484 18.84 15.74 0.35
CA LEU A 484 18.56 16.33 -0.96
C LEU A 484 17.97 17.75 -0.85
N ILE A 485 16.88 17.90 -0.09
CA ILE A 485 16.19 19.18 0.09
C ILE A 485 17.09 20.20 0.79
N GLY A 486 17.87 19.78 1.78
CA GLY A 486 18.81 20.63 2.50
C GLY A 486 19.90 21.21 1.58
N THR A 487 20.50 20.36 0.74
CA THR A 487 21.56 20.76 -0.20
C THR A 487 21.07 21.81 -1.21
N PHE A 488 19.84 21.68 -1.71
CA PHE A 488 19.28 22.61 -2.70
C PHE A 488 18.33 23.65 -2.10
N SER A 489 18.39 23.88 -0.79
CA SER A 489 17.43 24.73 -0.08
C SER A 489 17.34 26.16 -0.64
N GLU A 490 18.48 26.80 -0.95
CA GLU A 490 18.51 28.14 -1.57
C GLU A 490 17.92 28.15 -2.98
N ALA A 491 18.32 27.18 -3.82
CA ALA A 491 17.83 27.02 -5.18
C ALA A 491 16.30 26.82 -5.25
N LEU A 492 15.76 26.05 -4.30
CA LEU A 492 14.32 25.80 -4.17
C LEU A 492 13.57 27.08 -3.77
N VAL A 493 14.11 27.85 -2.82
CA VAL A 493 13.52 29.11 -2.35
C VAL A 493 13.57 30.18 -3.43
N ASN A 494 14.66 30.28 -4.18
CA ASN A 494 14.84 31.25 -5.26
C ASN A 494 14.10 30.85 -6.55
N ASN A 495 13.41 29.71 -6.56
CA ASN A 495 12.74 29.14 -7.75
C ASN A 495 13.73 28.99 -8.93
N GLU A 496 14.96 28.59 -8.64
CA GLU A 496 15.97 28.15 -9.62
C GLU A 496 15.86 26.64 -9.88
N LEU A 497 15.33 25.89 -8.90
CA LEU A 497 15.08 24.46 -8.97
C LEU A 497 13.62 24.15 -8.58
N ARG A 498 12.96 23.29 -9.37
CA ARG A 498 11.64 22.73 -9.08
C ARG A 498 11.73 21.22 -9.02
N LEU A 499 11.29 20.65 -7.90
CA LEU A 499 11.27 19.20 -7.69
C LEU A 499 9.83 18.68 -7.76
N PHE A 500 9.57 17.72 -8.63
CA PHE A 500 8.33 16.96 -8.70
C PHE A 500 8.54 15.62 -8.00
N LEU A 501 8.16 15.55 -6.72
CA LEU A 501 8.40 14.39 -5.86
C LEU A 501 7.26 13.38 -5.97
N CYS A 502 7.54 12.19 -6.50
CA CYS A 502 6.58 11.10 -6.65
C CYS A 502 6.72 10.13 -5.48
N LYS A 503 5.86 10.27 -4.46
CA LYS A 503 5.95 9.50 -3.21
C LYS A 503 4.73 8.61 -2.98
N SER A 504 4.99 7.39 -2.51
CA SER A 504 3.96 6.48 -2.01
C SER A 504 3.87 6.58 -0.48
N HIS A 505 2.74 7.09 0.04
CA HIS A 505 2.57 7.31 1.48
C HIS A 505 1.72 6.22 2.15
N GLN A 506 2.32 5.12 2.60
CA GLN A 506 1.58 3.99 3.19
C GLN A 506 0.75 4.33 4.46
N ASN A 507 1.03 5.46 5.11
CA ASN A 507 0.40 5.90 6.36
C ASN A 507 -1.06 6.39 6.23
N PHE A 508 -1.54 6.71 5.02
CA PHE A 508 -2.90 7.21 4.79
C PHE A 508 -3.83 6.15 4.19
N GLY A 509 -3.87 4.99 4.83
CA GLY A 509 -4.65 3.81 4.41
C GLY A 509 -6.17 3.99 4.35
N ASN A 510 -6.72 5.13 4.80
CA ASN A 510 -8.15 5.46 4.62
C ASN A 510 -8.39 6.51 3.52
N LEU A 511 -7.33 7.14 2.99
CA LEU A 511 -7.42 8.19 1.98
C LEU A 511 -7.01 7.75 0.59
N GLY A 512 -6.22 6.69 0.46
CA GLY A 512 -5.59 6.49 -0.84
C GLY A 512 -4.29 5.72 -0.90
N ALA A 513 -3.71 5.36 0.24
CA ALA A 513 -2.26 5.41 0.27
C ALA A 513 -1.51 4.11 0.64
N THR A 514 -2.17 2.98 0.90
CA THR A 514 -1.57 1.71 0.47
C THR A 514 -1.73 1.67 -1.05
N LYS A 515 -0.79 1.05 -1.80
CA LYS A 515 -0.83 0.95 -3.29
C LYS A 515 -2.25 0.67 -3.87
N VAL A 516 -3.12 0.09 -3.04
CA VAL A 516 -4.51 -0.33 -3.20
C VAL A 516 -5.58 0.76 -3.25
N LEU A 517 -5.30 2.00 -2.88
CA LEU A 517 -6.38 2.88 -2.41
C LEU A 517 -6.69 4.08 -3.30
N GLY A 518 -6.13 4.13 -4.50
CA GLY A 518 -6.41 5.22 -5.42
C GLY A 518 -7.88 5.51 -5.65
N GLY A 519 -8.26 6.78 -5.46
CA GLY A 519 -9.58 7.29 -5.77
C GLY A 519 -9.94 8.51 -4.93
N ALA A 520 -9.46 9.68 -5.34
CA ALA A 520 -10.06 10.97 -5.02
C ALA A 520 -10.26 11.73 -6.33
#